data_AF-A0A7J5Y8C3-F1
#
_entry.id   AF-A0A7J5Y8C3-F1
#
_cell.length_a   1.000
_cell.length_b   1.000
_cell.length_c   1.000
_cell.angle_alpha   90.00
_cell.angle_beta   90.00
_cell.angle_gamma   90.00
#
_symmetry.space_group_name_H-M   'P 1'
#
loop_
_entity.id
_entity.type
_entity.pdbx_description
1 polymer ?
#
loop_
_entity_poly.entity_id
_entity_poly.type
_entity_poly.pdbx_seq_one_letter_code
_entity_poly.pdbx_strand_id
1 'polypeptide(L)'
;MYKKHLGSRAPCSGPPSLCWPPPPEQLSGGSLTLACLLTGYSPQGAAVSWEVDGTEVTEGVLSSSEEEKSGRYSSSSSLSLSQERWMSGELYSCRVLHHGHGQTHSLM
;
A
#
# COMPACT_ATOMS: atom_id res chain seq x y z
N MET A 1 -17.40 -24.12 -1.61
CA MET A 1 -17.44 -23.94 -3.08
C MET A 1 -16.69 -22.68 -3.44
N TYR A 2 -15.57 -22.87 -4.13
CA TYR A 2 -14.54 -21.89 -4.45
C TYR A 2 -14.94 -21.07 -5.67
N LYS A 3 -15.06 -19.75 -5.51
CA LYS A 3 -15.04 -18.77 -6.61
C LYS A 3 -14.36 -17.48 -6.15
N LYS A 4 -13.05 -17.55 -5.91
CA LYS A 4 -12.21 -16.34 -5.92
C LYS A 4 -12.14 -15.89 -7.37
N HIS A 5 -12.93 -14.87 -7.69
CA HIS A 5 -13.09 -14.38 -9.05
C HIS A 5 -11.72 -13.92 -9.55
N LEU A 6 -11.19 -14.66 -10.52
CA LEU A 6 -10.01 -14.33 -11.30
C LEU A 6 -10.37 -13.13 -12.19
N GLY A 7 -10.26 -11.93 -11.62
CA GLY A 7 -10.45 -10.66 -12.32
C GLY A 7 -9.14 -10.20 -12.95
N SER A 8 -9.12 -10.22 -14.27
CA SER A 8 -8.17 -9.56 -15.17
C SER A 8 -7.64 -8.22 -14.66
N ARG A 9 -6.34 -7.93 -14.89
CA ARG A 9 -5.70 -6.59 -14.87
C ARG A 9 -6.70 -5.45 -14.64
N ALA A 10 -6.73 -4.89 -13.44
CA ALA A 10 -7.36 -3.60 -13.17
C ALA A 10 -6.34 -2.72 -12.43
N PRO A 11 -5.84 -1.64 -13.06
CA PRO A 11 -4.88 -0.70 -12.49
C PRO A 11 -5.49 0.08 -11.33
N CYS A 12 -4.62 0.57 -10.43
CA CYS A 12 -4.92 1.48 -9.34
C CYS A 12 -6.08 2.44 -9.69
N SER A 13 -7.24 2.26 -9.06
CA SER A 13 -8.43 3.07 -9.32
C SER A 13 -8.59 4.13 -8.25
N GLY A 14 -8.12 5.35 -8.56
CA GLY A 14 -8.41 6.59 -7.83
C GLY A 14 -7.63 6.77 -6.50
N PRO A 15 -7.09 7.97 -6.21
CA PRO A 15 -6.39 8.21 -4.95
C PRO A 15 -7.33 8.45 -3.75
N PRO A 16 -6.91 8.06 -2.53
CA PRO A 16 -5.75 7.21 -2.24
C PRO A 16 -6.10 5.73 -2.50
N SER A 17 -5.24 5.00 -3.22
CA SER A 17 -5.43 3.58 -3.52
C SER A 17 -4.23 2.76 -3.08
N LEU A 18 -4.53 1.68 -2.37
CA LEU A 18 -3.61 0.62 -1.99
C LEU A 18 -3.64 -0.44 -3.11
N CYS A 19 -2.53 -0.63 -3.81
CA CYS A 19 -2.49 -1.47 -5.01
C CYS A 19 -2.11 -2.92 -4.67
N TRP A 20 -2.86 -3.87 -5.21
CA TRP A 20 -2.65 -5.31 -4.96
C TRP A 20 -1.31 -5.79 -5.51
N PRO A 21 -0.56 -6.63 -4.76
CA PRO A 21 0.55 -7.39 -5.30
C PRO A 21 0.05 -8.43 -6.33
N PRO A 22 0.90 -8.87 -7.28
CA PRO A 22 0.57 -9.96 -8.17
C PRO A 22 0.31 -11.27 -7.38
N PRO A 23 -0.44 -12.23 -7.95
CA PRO A 23 -0.72 -13.50 -7.30
C PRO A 23 0.57 -14.20 -6.81
N PRO A 24 0.51 -14.98 -5.72
CA PRO A 24 1.68 -15.66 -5.16
C PRO A 24 2.46 -16.51 -6.18
N GLU A 25 1.78 -17.12 -7.16
CA GLU A 25 2.39 -17.86 -8.28
C GLU A 25 3.34 -17.02 -9.16
N GLN A 26 3.25 -15.69 -9.11
CA GLN A 26 4.11 -14.78 -9.88
C GLN A 26 5.20 -14.11 -9.02
N LEU A 27 5.24 -14.37 -7.71
CA LEU A 27 6.28 -13.87 -6.82
C LEU A 27 7.57 -14.68 -7.01
N SER A 28 8.42 -14.22 -7.93
CA SER A 28 9.78 -14.74 -8.05
C SER A 28 10.56 -14.34 -6.79
N GLY A 29 10.91 -15.29 -5.92
CA GLY A 29 11.82 -15.05 -4.78
C GLY A 29 11.21 -15.05 -3.38
N GLY A 30 9.97 -15.52 -3.19
CA GLY A 30 9.41 -15.81 -1.84
C GLY A 30 9.07 -14.58 -0.98
N SER A 31 9.16 -13.38 -1.54
CA SER A 31 8.75 -12.13 -0.89
C SER A 31 7.74 -11.37 -1.75
N LEU A 32 6.92 -10.58 -1.09
CA LEU A 32 5.82 -9.80 -1.66
C LEU A 32 5.98 -8.36 -1.20
N THR A 33 5.65 -7.40 -2.07
CA THR A 33 5.70 -5.98 -1.71
C THR A 33 4.34 -5.33 -1.93
N LEU A 34 3.79 -4.73 -0.88
CA LEU A 34 2.61 -3.88 -0.93
C LEU A 34 3.02 -2.45 -1.26
N ALA A 35 2.16 -1.70 -1.96
CA ALA A 35 2.42 -0.31 -2.31
C ALA A 35 1.20 0.58 -2.02
N CYS A 36 1.42 1.66 -1.28
CA CYS A 36 0.45 2.70 -0.99
C CYS A 36 0.83 3.96 -1.79
N LEU A 37 -0.05 4.38 -2.70
CA LEU A 37 0.19 5.49 -3.61
C LEU A 37 -0.65 6.71 -3.21
N LEU A 38 0.02 7.83 -2.97
CA LEU A 38 -0.59 9.10 -2.66
C LEU A 38 -0.39 10.00 -3.87
N THR A 39 -1.46 10.53 -4.45
CA THR A 39 -1.36 11.40 -5.62
C THR A 39 -2.34 12.56 -5.51
N GLY A 40 -1.93 13.70 -6.06
CA GLY A 40 -2.79 14.86 -6.21
C GLY A 40 -3.09 15.63 -4.92
N TYR A 41 -2.33 15.42 -3.84
CA TYR A 41 -2.54 16.12 -2.58
C TYR A 41 -1.82 17.47 -2.53
N SER A 42 -2.31 18.37 -1.68
CA SER A 42 -1.73 19.70 -1.44
C SER A 42 -2.22 20.23 -0.09
N PRO A 43 -1.40 20.94 0.70
CA PRO A 43 0.04 21.20 0.51
C PRO A 43 0.91 19.93 0.66
N GLN A 44 2.23 20.05 0.60
CA GLN A 44 3.16 18.95 0.89
C GLN A 44 3.14 18.55 2.38
N GLY A 45 3.72 17.40 2.69
CA GLY A 45 3.84 16.88 4.06
C GLY A 45 2.89 15.74 4.36
N ALA A 46 2.54 14.93 3.37
CA ALA A 46 1.79 13.70 3.61
C ALA A 46 2.75 12.62 4.17
N ALA A 47 2.33 11.95 5.25
CA ALA A 47 3.07 10.87 5.87
C ALA A 47 2.32 9.54 5.73
N VAL A 48 3.07 8.44 5.62
CA VAL A 48 2.53 7.08 5.56
C VAL A 48 3.11 6.25 6.69
N SER A 49 2.25 5.55 7.43
CA SER A 49 2.64 4.45 8.32
C SER A 49 1.93 3.17 7.94
N TRP A 50 2.51 2.04 8.33
CA TRP A 50 1.97 0.71 8.04
C TRP A 50 1.57 0.00 9.32
N GLU A 51 0.50 -0.78 9.27
CA GLU A 51 0.07 -1.64 10.36
C GLU A 51 -0.21 -3.06 9.86
N VAL A 52 0.08 -4.03 10.72
CA VAL A 52 -0.28 -5.45 10.56
C VAL A 52 -1.14 -5.82 11.75
N ASP A 53 -2.40 -6.22 11.50
CA ASP A 53 -3.40 -6.49 12.55
C ASP A 53 -3.51 -5.38 13.60
N GLY A 54 -3.42 -4.12 13.13
CA GLY A 54 -3.50 -2.92 13.98
C GLY A 54 -2.22 -2.59 14.77
N THR A 55 -1.15 -3.35 14.58
CA THR A 55 0.17 -3.05 15.17
C THR A 55 1.05 -2.35 14.14
N GLU A 56 1.60 -1.18 14.49
CA GLU A 56 2.50 -0.43 13.61
C GLU A 56 3.76 -1.24 13.28
N VAL A 57 4.15 -1.22 12.00
CA VAL A 57 5.37 -1.87 11.50
C VAL A 57 6.24 -0.89 10.72
N THR A 58 7.54 -1.04 10.89
CA THR A 58 8.57 -0.24 10.19
C THR A 58 9.57 -1.13 9.43
N GLU A 59 9.69 -2.40 9.80
CA GLU A 59 10.53 -3.36 9.09
C GLU A 59 10.01 -3.60 7.66
N GLY A 60 10.91 -3.53 6.69
CA GLY A 60 10.55 -3.68 5.27
C GLY A 60 9.80 -2.49 4.66
N VAL A 61 9.62 -1.39 5.41
CA VAL A 61 9.00 -0.17 4.91
C VAL A 61 10.03 0.68 4.17
N LEU A 62 9.68 1.10 2.95
CA LEU A 62 10.41 2.09 2.16
C LEU A 62 9.45 3.19 1.71
N SER A 63 9.86 4.45 1.80
CA SER A 63 9.05 5.59 1.40
C SER A 63 9.80 6.46 0.40
N SER A 64 9.10 6.93 -0.62
CA SER A 64 9.61 7.89 -1.60
C SER A 64 9.54 9.31 -1.04
N SER A 65 10.46 10.16 -1.50
CA SER A 65 10.29 11.61 -1.39
C SER A 65 9.03 12.07 -2.13
N GLU A 66 8.48 13.20 -1.71
CA GLU A 66 7.36 13.85 -2.40
C GLU A 66 7.82 14.46 -3.73
N GLU A 67 7.10 14.13 -4.80
CA GLU A 67 7.27 14.73 -6.12
C GLU A 67 6.20 15.79 -6.35
N GLU A 68 6.62 16.97 -6.79
CA GLU A 68 5.72 18.08 -7.10
C GLU A 68 5.52 18.20 -8.61
N LYS A 69 4.27 18.34 -9.03
CA LYS A 69 3.90 18.66 -10.41
C LYS A 69 2.68 19.56 -10.45
N SER A 70 2.87 20.79 -10.93
CA SER A 70 1.79 21.76 -11.16
C SER A 70 0.98 22.09 -9.90
N GLY A 71 1.66 22.28 -8.78
CA GLY A 71 1.10 22.61 -7.46
C GLY A 71 0.47 21.42 -6.73
N ARG A 72 0.66 20.20 -7.22
CA ARG A 72 0.14 18.97 -6.62
C ARG A 72 1.28 18.01 -6.32
N TYR A 73 1.18 17.33 -5.20
CA TYR A 73 2.19 16.43 -4.69
C TYR A 73 1.77 14.98 -4.87
N SER A 74 2.75 14.11 -5.06
CA SER A 74 2.59 12.67 -5.09
C SER A 74 3.75 12.01 -4.35
N SER A 75 3.48 10.89 -3.69
CA SER A 75 4.49 10.07 -3.02
C SER A 75 4.00 8.64 -2.93
N SER A 76 4.89 7.75 -2.50
CA SER A 76 4.57 6.34 -2.30
C SER A 76 5.28 5.79 -1.09
N SER A 77 4.68 4.76 -0.51
CA SER A 77 5.33 3.90 0.48
C SER A 77 5.08 2.45 0.12
N SER A 78 6.05 1.59 0.41
CA SER A 78 5.96 0.16 0.18
C SER A 78 6.35 -0.64 1.40
N LEU A 79 5.73 -1.79 1.58
CA LEU A 79 6.01 -2.74 2.66
C LEU A 79 6.37 -4.09 2.06
N SER A 80 7.61 -4.53 2.27
CA SER A 80 8.09 -5.86 1.88
C SER A 80 7.81 -6.90 2.97
N LEU A 81 7.24 -8.04 2.58
CA LEU A 81 6.77 -9.11 3.44
C LEU A 81 7.23 -10.47 2.90
N SER A 82 7.32 -11.46 3.78
CA SER A 82 7.49 -12.85 3.34
C SER A 82 6.17 -13.40 2.81
N GLN A 83 6.25 -14.36 1.90
CA GLN A 83 5.07 -15.05 1.39
C GLN A 83 4.28 -15.76 2.50
N GLU A 84 4.97 -16.29 3.52
CA GLU A 84 4.32 -16.94 4.67
C GLU A 84 3.40 -15.98 5.43
N ARG A 85 3.90 -14.77 5.76
CA ARG A 85 3.10 -13.74 6.45
C ARG A 85 1.89 -13.33 5.60
N TRP A 86 2.11 -13.08 4.31
CA TRP A 86 1.01 -12.78 3.40
C TRP A 86 -0.07 -13.88 3.38
N MET A 87 0.35 -15.14 3.35
CA MET A 87 -0.56 -16.28 3.30
C MET A 87 -1.24 -16.59 4.64
N SER A 88 -0.79 -15.99 5.75
CA SER A 88 -1.39 -16.16 7.07
C SER A 88 -2.73 -15.42 7.22
N GLY A 89 -3.04 -14.49 6.31
CA GLY A 89 -4.29 -13.73 6.31
C GLY A 89 -4.31 -12.58 7.32
N GLU A 90 -3.15 -12.04 7.68
CA GLU A 90 -3.02 -10.80 8.47
C GLU A 90 -3.67 -9.62 7.72
N LEU A 91 -4.26 -8.68 8.46
CA LEU A 91 -4.79 -7.44 7.91
C LEU A 91 -3.66 -6.41 7.77
N TYR A 92 -3.31 -6.06 6.54
CA TYR A 92 -2.30 -5.05 6.24
C TYR A 92 -2.96 -3.70 5.97
N SER A 93 -2.54 -2.64 6.68
CA SER A 93 -3.09 -1.30 6.52
C SER A 93 -2.02 -0.25 6.26
N CYS A 94 -2.25 0.59 5.25
CA CYS A 94 -1.53 1.83 5.03
C CYS A 94 -2.34 2.99 5.64
N ARG A 95 -1.74 3.73 6.57
CA ARG A 95 -2.31 4.93 7.17
C ARG A 95 -1.64 6.16 6.59
N VAL A 96 -2.43 7.02 5.97
CA VAL A 96 -2.02 8.30 5.41
C VAL A 96 -2.42 9.40 6.38
N LEU A 97 -1.46 10.22 6.81
CA LEU A 97 -1.71 11.42 7.59
C LEU A 97 -1.33 12.64 6.76
N HIS A 98 -2.30 13.53 6.53
CA HIS A 98 -2.07 14.75 5.77
C HIS A 98 -2.83 15.92 6.41
N HIS A 99 -2.10 16.92 6.92
CA HIS A 99 -2.65 18.09 7.62
C HIS A 99 -3.74 17.78 8.66
N GLY A 100 -3.52 16.75 9.49
CA GLY A 100 -4.46 16.36 10.54
C GLY A 100 -5.64 15.52 10.03
N HIS A 101 -5.74 15.26 8.73
CA HIS A 101 -6.67 14.31 8.16
C HIS A 101 -6.01 12.94 8.01
N GLY A 102 -6.57 11.95 8.68
CA GLY A 102 -6.13 10.56 8.61
C GLY A 102 -7.00 9.74 7.67
N GLN A 103 -6.38 8.98 6.77
CA GLN A 103 -7.05 7.96 5.95
C GLN A 103 -6.35 6.63 6.11
N THR A 104 -7.12 5.55 6.10
CA THR A 104 -6.61 4.19 6.25
C THR A 104 -7.12 3.33 5.11
N HIS A 105 -6.20 2.64 4.46
CA HIS A 105 -6.49 1.68 3.40
C HIS A 105 -5.99 0.33 3.86
N SER A 106 -6.83 -0.70 3.77
CA SER A 106 -6.52 -2.03 4.28
C SER A 106 -6.66 -3.10 3.19
N LEU A 107 -5.84 -4.15 3.29
CA LEU A 107 -5.85 -5.37 2.48
C LEU A 107 -5.87 -6.59 3.41
N MET A 108 -6.59 -7.63 3.01
CA MET A 108 -6.58 -8.98 3.60
C MET A 108 -6.08 -9.99 2.57
#